data_AF-A0A7V4X7R3-F1
#
_entry.id   AF-A0A7V4X7R3-F1
#
_cell.length_a   1.000
_cell.length_b   1.000
_cell.length_c   1.000
_cell.angle_alpha   90.00
_cell.angle_beta   90.00
_cell.angle_gamma   90.00
#
_symmetry.space_group_name_H-M   'P 1'
#
loop_
_entity.id
_entity.type
_entity.pdbx_description
1 polymer ?
#
loop_
_entity_poly.entity_id
_entity_poly.type
_entity_poly.pdbx_seq_one_letter_code
_entity_poly.pdbx_strand_id
1 'polypeptide(L)'
;MNVIKRAREVFDIEAEAIKSLKPRLGKDFKDAVELILKTKGRVVVSGMGKTGIIAQKFSATLASTGTPSLFLHTAEAIHGDLGRVTSDDVLIILSNSGQSDEIRQLLPLIKKIGSKVIALTGNKNSLLARYSDVILDVAVKKEACPLGLAPTASTTATLAMSDALAVCVAELKGFKEKDFAFFHPGGLLGKRLLLKVEDIMRKGNANPVVNEEKIISQVLVKITQARAGSATVVDKKGRLKGIFTDGDLRRHLEIDPDLSHRMVKDVMTKHPITVRPKMLAVEAMRILKDKKIDEVPVVDARMHPVGLLDVQDLLKAGLV
;
A
#
# COMPACT_ATOMS: atom_id res chain seq x y z
N MET A 1 16.82 40.19 -9.96
CA MET A 1 16.68 38.77 -10.37
C MET A 1 15.20 38.47 -10.55
N ASN A 2 14.77 37.97 -11.72
CA ASN A 2 13.39 37.50 -11.88
C ASN A 2 13.28 36.06 -11.34
N VAL A 3 12.67 35.90 -10.16
CA VAL A 3 12.62 34.61 -9.44
C VAL A 3 11.86 33.55 -10.23
N ILE A 4 10.77 33.92 -10.90
CA ILE A 4 9.97 33.00 -11.73
C ILE A 4 10.79 32.50 -12.92
N LYS A 5 11.50 33.42 -13.62
CA LYS A 5 12.40 33.04 -14.70
C LYS A 5 13.48 32.07 -14.21
N ARG A 6 14.08 32.34 -13.04
CA ARG A 6 15.10 31.45 -12.45
C ARG A 6 14.53 30.07 -12.12
N ALA A 7 13.33 29.99 -11.56
CA ALA A 7 12.69 28.70 -11.26
C ALA A 7 12.41 27.88 -12.54
N ARG A 8 11.95 28.53 -13.62
CA ARG A 8 11.79 27.87 -14.93
C ARG A 8 13.12 27.32 -15.45
N GLU A 9 14.19 28.10 -15.36
CA GLU A 9 15.52 27.63 -15.74
C GLU A 9 15.98 26.42 -14.91
N VAL A 10 15.66 26.37 -13.61
CA VAL A 10 15.95 25.18 -12.78
C VAL A 10 15.22 23.94 -13.32
N PHE A 11 13.93 24.07 -13.64
CA PHE A 11 13.15 22.96 -14.20
C PHE A 11 13.70 22.50 -15.55
N ASP A 12 14.10 23.42 -16.43
CA ASP A 12 14.69 23.08 -17.73
C ASP A 12 16.01 22.30 -17.56
N ILE A 13 16.83 22.68 -16.58
CA ILE A 13 18.10 21.99 -16.28
C ILE A 13 17.84 20.57 -15.81
N GLU A 14 16.90 20.37 -14.88
CA GLU A 14 16.58 19.04 -14.36
C GLU A 14 15.89 18.16 -15.40
N ALA A 15 15.00 18.73 -16.22
CA ALA A 15 14.35 18.02 -17.33
C ALA A 15 15.38 17.54 -18.36
N GLU A 16 16.34 18.39 -18.74
CA GLU A 16 17.42 18.01 -19.65
C GLU A 16 18.33 16.94 -19.04
N ALA A 17 18.58 16.99 -17.73
CA ALA A 17 19.33 15.96 -17.03
C ALA A 17 18.64 14.58 -17.15
N ILE A 18 17.32 14.51 -16.92
CA ILE A 18 16.54 13.27 -17.11
C ILE A 18 16.56 12.84 -18.58
N LYS A 19 16.34 13.77 -19.52
CA LYS A 19 16.33 13.47 -20.96
C LYS A 19 17.64 12.86 -21.43
N SER A 20 18.76 13.32 -20.87
CA SER A 20 20.10 12.82 -21.18
C SER A 20 20.37 11.37 -20.73
N LEU A 21 19.51 10.79 -19.88
CA LEU A 21 19.63 9.40 -19.44
C LEU A 21 19.16 8.39 -20.49
N LYS A 22 18.16 8.75 -21.31
CA LYS A 22 17.60 7.86 -22.35
C LYS A 22 18.67 7.20 -23.24
N PRO A 23 19.62 7.95 -23.86
CA PRO A 23 20.65 7.33 -24.69
C PRO A 23 21.67 6.49 -23.92
N ARG A 24 21.67 6.52 -22.58
CA ARG A 24 22.56 5.72 -21.72
C ARG A 24 21.95 4.38 -21.31
N LEU A 25 20.68 4.14 -21.65
CA LEU A 25 20.02 2.86 -21.44
C LEU A 25 20.55 1.84 -22.45
N GLY A 26 21.61 1.14 -22.05
CA GLY A 26 22.30 0.14 -22.87
C GLY A 26 22.37 -1.22 -22.19
N LYS A 27 23.47 -1.93 -22.46
CA LYS A 27 23.77 -3.25 -21.88
C LYS A 27 23.79 -3.20 -20.35
N ASP A 28 24.47 -2.22 -19.76
CA ASP A 28 24.61 -2.10 -18.30
C ASP A 28 23.25 -1.96 -17.60
N PHE A 29 22.28 -1.25 -18.19
CA PHE A 29 20.94 -1.18 -17.61
C PHE A 29 20.24 -2.54 -17.61
N LYS A 30 20.36 -3.32 -18.70
CA LYS A 30 19.81 -4.67 -18.78
C LYS A 30 20.49 -5.61 -17.78
N ASP A 31 21.81 -5.55 -17.67
CA ASP A 31 22.59 -6.35 -16.74
C ASP A 31 22.22 -6.02 -15.29
N ALA A 32 22.00 -4.73 -14.96
CA ALA A 32 21.53 -4.32 -13.64
C ALA A 32 20.16 -4.91 -13.29
N VAL A 33 19.20 -4.85 -14.22
CA VAL A 33 17.88 -5.49 -14.06
C VAL A 33 18.04 -6.99 -13.83
N GLU A 34 18.86 -7.66 -14.64
CA GLU A 34 19.07 -9.11 -14.56
C GLU A 34 19.71 -9.53 -13.23
N LEU A 35 20.69 -8.78 -12.74
CA LEU A 35 21.29 -9.02 -11.42
C LEU A 35 20.24 -8.91 -10.30
N ILE A 36 19.38 -7.88 -10.34
CA ILE A 36 18.31 -7.71 -9.35
C ILE A 36 17.29 -8.85 -9.44
N LEU A 37 16.95 -9.32 -10.63
CA LEU A 37 15.99 -10.43 -10.81
C LEU A 37 16.54 -11.77 -10.35
N LYS A 38 17.85 -12.00 -10.51
CA LYS A 38 18.52 -13.27 -10.14
C LYS A 38 19.00 -13.33 -8.70
N THR A 39 18.94 -12.21 -7.96
CA THR A 39 19.35 -12.17 -6.56
C THR A 39 18.56 -13.19 -5.74
N LYS A 40 19.25 -13.93 -4.86
CA LYS A 40 18.61 -14.85 -3.91
C LYS A 40 18.35 -14.20 -2.56
N GLY A 41 19.09 -13.14 -2.26
CA GLY A 41 18.90 -12.29 -1.09
C GLY A 41 18.00 -11.10 -1.40
N ARG A 42 18.43 -9.93 -0.94
CA ARG A 42 17.74 -8.64 -1.10
C ARG A 42 18.58 -7.70 -1.96
N VAL A 43 17.96 -6.58 -2.32
CA VAL A 43 18.68 -5.42 -2.83
C VAL A 43 19.09 -4.54 -1.66
N VAL A 44 20.38 -4.32 -1.46
CA VAL A 44 20.88 -3.36 -0.47
C VAL A 44 21.22 -2.07 -1.20
N VAL A 45 20.60 -0.95 -0.83
CA VAL A 45 20.87 0.35 -1.46
C VAL A 45 21.64 1.24 -0.50
N SER A 46 22.78 1.77 -0.95
CA SER A 46 23.67 2.61 -0.14
C SER A 46 23.93 3.97 -0.79
N GLY A 47 24.11 4.99 0.04
CA GLY A 47 24.49 6.33 -0.40
C GLY A 47 24.86 7.23 0.79
N MET A 48 25.34 8.44 0.49
CA MET A 48 25.69 9.47 1.48
C MET A 48 25.02 10.80 1.14
N GLY A 49 24.72 11.60 2.16
CA GLY A 49 24.18 12.96 1.99
C GLY A 49 22.89 12.99 1.17
N LYS A 50 22.78 13.94 0.23
CA LYS A 50 21.60 14.08 -0.64
C LYS A 50 21.34 12.84 -1.49
N THR A 51 22.40 12.20 -1.97
CA THR A 51 22.30 10.93 -2.69
C THR A 51 21.84 9.78 -1.79
N GLY A 52 22.16 9.82 -0.49
CA GLY A 52 21.63 8.91 0.53
C GLY A 52 20.11 9.01 0.68
N ILE A 53 19.53 10.20 0.57
CA ILE A 53 18.06 10.39 0.57
C ILE A 53 17.44 9.74 -0.67
N ILE A 54 18.08 9.87 -1.84
CA ILE A 54 17.62 9.20 -3.06
C ILE A 54 17.73 7.67 -2.91
N ALA A 55 18.81 7.17 -2.30
CA ALA A 55 18.98 5.75 -2.00
C ALA A 55 17.87 5.21 -1.07
N GLN A 56 17.47 5.98 -0.04
CA GLN A 56 16.34 5.63 0.83
C GLN A 56 15.04 5.52 0.05
N LYS A 57 14.71 6.53 -0.77
CA LYS A 57 13.50 6.49 -1.61
C LYS A 57 13.54 5.30 -2.56
N PHE A 58 14.67 5.05 -3.20
CA PHE A 58 14.84 3.93 -4.13
C PHE A 58 14.62 2.58 -3.43
N SER A 59 15.24 2.38 -2.26
CA SER A 59 14.99 1.17 -1.46
C SER A 59 13.52 1.02 -1.08
N ALA A 60 12.86 2.11 -0.67
CA ALA A 60 11.43 2.09 -0.36
C ALA A 60 10.58 1.75 -1.59
N THR A 61 10.96 2.23 -2.77
CA THR A 61 10.26 1.95 -4.04
C THR A 61 10.41 0.50 -4.45
N LEU A 62 11.61 -0.08 -4.33
CA LEU A 62 11.80 -1.52 -4.58
C LEU A 62 10.94 -2.37 -3.64
N ALA A 63 10.96 -2.06 -2.34
CA ALA A 63 10.18 -2.79 -1.34
C ALA A 63 8.67 -2.69 -1.60
N SER A 64 8.17 -1.50 -1.94
CA SER A 64 6.75 -1.27 -2.22
C SER A 64 6.27 -1.86 -3.55
N THR A 65 7.21 -2.24 -4.42
CA THR A 65 6.96 -2.88 -5.73
C THR A 65 7.41 -4.34 -5.79
N GLY A 66 7.48 -5.01 -4.62
CA GLY A 66 7.67 -6.46 -4.54
C GLY A 66 9.12 -6.94 -4.64
N THR A 67 10.09 -6.05 -4.50
CA THR A 67 11.51 -6.40 -4.41
C THR A 67 12.05 -6.11 -3.01
N PRO A 68 12.30 -7.14 -2.17
CA PRO A 68 12.86 -6.93 -0.84
C PRO A 68 14.12 -6.08 -0.91
N SER A 69 14.09 -4.95 -0.20
CA SER A 69 15.16 -3.96 -0.25
C SER A 69 15.43 -3.35 1.11
N LEU A 70 16.70 -3.04 1.37
CA LEU A 70 17.17 -2.41 2.59
C LEU A 70 18.05 -1.21 2.25
N PHE A 71 17.80 -0.08 2.92
CA PHE A 71 18.74 1.04 2.89
C PHE A 71 19.85 0.82 3.91
N LEU A 72 21.09 0.97 3.46
CA LEU A 72 22.30 0.94 4.27
C LEU A 72 22.99 2.29 4.18
N HIS A 73 23.13 3.02 5.28
CA HIS A 73 23.87 4.28 5.26
C HIS A 73 25.37 3.99 5.15
N THR A 74 26.06 4.62 4.19
CA THR A 74 27.44 4.23 3.84
C THR A 74 28.42 4.39 5.02
N ALA A 75 28.26 5.44 5.84
CA ALA A 75 29.08 5.64 7.03
C ALA A 75 28.80 4.60 8.13
N GLU A 76 27.53 4.20 8.32
CA GLU A 76 27.18 3.21 9.35
C GLU A 76 27.63 1.81 8.96
N ALA A 77 27.69 1.52 7.66
CA ALA A 77 28.15 0.23 7.14
C ALA A 77 29.53 -0.13 7.69
N ILE A 78 30.48 0.80 7.65
CA ILE A 78 31.85 0.59 8.15
C ILE A 78 31.93 0.55 9.69
N HIS A 79 30.84 0.87 10.38
CA HIS A 79 30.72 0.85 11.85
C HIS A 79 29.81 -0.28 12.37
N GLY A 80 29.66 -1.36 11.59
CA GLY A 80 29.04 -2.63 12.04
C GLY A 80 27.80 -3.02 11.25
N ASP A 81 27.13 -2.08 10.59
CA ASP A 81 25.94 -2.38 9.78
C ASP A 81 26.26 -3.21 8.52
N LEU A 82 27.54 -3.35 8.16
CA LEU A 82 27.97 -4.27 7.11
C LEU A 82 27.52 -5.71 7.35
N GLY A 83 27.32 -6.12 8.60
CA GLY A 83 26.77 -7.45 8.95
C GLY A 83 25.37 -7.70 8.39
N ARG A 84 24.69 -6.67 7.86
CA ARG A 84 23.41 -6.78 7.14
C ARG A 84 23.58 -7.23 5.69
N VAL A 85 24.79 -7.23 5.13
CA VAL A 85 25.05 -7.59 3.73
C VAL A 85 25.57 -9.01 3.65
N THR A 86 25.00 -9.81 2.75
CA THR A 86 25.38 -11.20 2.49
C THR A 86 25.87 -11.39 1.05
N SER A 87 26.50 -12.52 0.76
CA SER A 87 26.93 -12.88 -0.60
C SER A 87 25.77 -13.08 -1.58
N ASP A 88 24.57 -13.38 -1.06
CA ASP A 88 23.36 -13.57 -1.86
C ASP A 88 22.66 -12.25 -2.23
N ASP A 89 23.10 -11.13 -1.64
CA ASP A 89 22.54 -9.81 -1.90
C ASP A 89 23.16 -9.15 -3.14
N VAL A 90 22.42 -8.22 -3.73
CA VAL A 90 22.94 -7.26 -4.71
C VAL A 90 23.03 -5.89 -4.05
N LEU A 91 24.23 -5.31 -4.03
CA LEU A 91 24.47 -3.98 -3.49
C LEU A 91 24.40 -2.93 -4.60
N ILE A 92 23.56 -1.92 -4.41
CA ILE A 92 23.47 -0.75 -5.28
C ILE A 92 24.00 0.47 -4.55
N ILE A 93 25.08 1.06 -5.06
CA ILE A 93 25.72 2.21 -4.43
C ILE A 93 25.50 3.46 -5.28
N LEU A 94 24.88 4.48 -4.69
CA LEU A 94 24.67 5.77 -5.34
C LEU A 94 25.73 6.76 -4.83
N SER A 95 26.58 7.24 -5.76
CA SER A 95 27.60 8.26 -5.47
C SER A 95 27.98 9.02 -6.73
N ASN A 96 27.70 10.32 -6.76
CA ASN A 96 27.97 11.14 -7.95
C ASN A 96 29.46 11.17 -8.32
N SER A 97 30.34 11.39 -7.33
CA SER A 97 31.80 11.38 -7.56
C SER A 97 32.38 9.96 -7.61
N GLY A 98 31.77 9.00 -6.90
CA GLY A 98 32.26 7.63 -6.75
C GLY A 98 33.59 7.50 -6.00
N GLN A 99 33.97 8.52 -5.22
CA GLN A 99 35.31 8.63 -4.63
C GLN A 99 35.36 9.05 -3.15
N SER A 100 34.23 9.18 -2.45
CA SER A 100 34.25 9.60 -1.03
C SER A 100 35.02 8.62 -0.14
N ASP A 101 35.50 9.08 1.00
CA ASP A 101 36.33 8.26 1.89
C ASP A 101 35.55 7.07 2.46
N GLU A 102 34.24 7.20 2.68
CA GLU A 102 33.38 6.10 3.10
C GLU A 102 33.27 5.03 2.00
N ILE A 103 33.16 5.46 0.73
CA ILE A 103 33.15 4.55 -0.42
C ILE A 103 34.49 3.81 -0.53
N ARG A 104 35.61 4.53 -0.35
CA ARG A 104 36.96 3.94 -0.39
C ARG A 104 37.13 2.84 0.66
N GLN A 105 36.58 3.04 1.85
CA GLN A 105 36.63 2.07 2.94
C GLN A 105 35.65 0.90 2.74
N LEU A 106 34.46 1.16 2.20
CA LEU A 106 33.41 0.17 2.03
C LEU A 106 33.74 -0.87 0.94
N LEU A 107 34.25 -0.44 -0.21
CA LEU A 107 34.36 -1.31 -1.40
C LEU A 107 35.22 -2.57 -1.21
N PRO A 108 36.41 -2.53 -0.56
CA PRO A 108 37.19 -3.73 -0.30
C PRO A 108 36.46 -4.76 0.57
N LEU A 109 35.64 -4.29 1.52
CA LEU A 109 34.88 -5.16 2.42
C LEU A 109 33.73 -5.85 1.67
N ILE A 110 33.03 -5.12 0.80
CA ILE A 110 31.98 -5.69 -0.06
C ILE A 110 32.54 -6.76 -1.00
N LYS A 111 33.73 -6.54 -1.57
CA LYS A 111 34.39 -7.56 -2.39
C LYS A 111 34.71 -8.83 -1.61
N LYS A 112 35.09 -8.72 -0.34
CA LYS A 112 35.31 -9.89 0.53
C LYS A 112 34.02 -10.65 0.84
N ILE A 113 32.89 -9.94 0.97
CA ILE A 113 31.57 -10.56 1.14
C ILE A 113 31.14 -11.31 -0.13
N GLY A 114 31.59 -10.87 -1.30
CA GLY A 114 31.27 -11.50 -2.59
C GLY A 114 29.94 -11.04 -3.20
N SER A 115 29.29 -10.04 -2.61
CA SER A 115 28.08 -9.42 -3.17
C SER A 115 28.38 -8.72 -4.48
N LYS A 116 27.42 -8.78 -5.42
CA LYS A 116 27.48 -8.07 -6.70
C LYS A 116 27.18 -6.59 -6.52
N VAL A 117 27.94 -5.74 -7.21
CA VAL A 117 27.85 -4.28 -7.03
C VAL A 117 27.36 -3.61 -8.30
N ILE A 118 26.28 -2.82 -8.18
CA ILE A 118 25.79 -1.91 -9.21
C ILE A 118 26.07 -0.48 -8.75
N ALA A 119 26.77 0.31 -9.55
CA ALA A 119 27.02 1.72 -9.26
C ALA A 119 26.05 2.63 -10.01
N LEU A 120 25.45 3.59 -9.32
CA LEU A 120 24.85 4.78 -9.94
C LEU A 120 25.81 5.95 -9.68
N THR A 121 26.53 6.37 -10.72
CA THR A 121 27.56 7.40 -10.59
C THR A 121 27.61 8.34 -11.80
N GLY A 122 28.02 9.59 -11.54
CA GLY A 122 28.31 10.57 -12.59
C GLY A 122 29.73 10.47 -13.12
N ASN A 123 30.59 9.63 -12.52
CA ASN A 123 31.97 9.45 -12.93
C ASN A 123 32.29 7.97 -13.17
N LYS A 124 32.24 7.54 -14.43
CA LYS A 124 32.57 6.16 -14.86
C LYS A 124 34.03 5.75 -14.63
N ASN A 125 34.92 6.70 -14.37
CA ASN A 125 36.33 6.43 -14.10
C ASN A 125 36.65 6.40 -12.59
N SER A 126 35.63 6.59 -11.74
CA SER A 126 35.74 6.63 -10.29
C SER A 126 36.16 5.28 -9.68
N LEU A 127 36.56 5.32 -8.41
CA LEU A 127 36.89 4.10 -7.67
C LEU A 127 35.67 3.17 -7.60
N LEU A 128 34.49 3.72 -7.29
CA LEU A 128 33.24 2.97 -7.27
C LEU A 128 32.99 2.25 -8.60
N ALA A 129 33.11 2.95 -9.72
CA ALA A 129 32.90 2.36 -11.04
C ALA A 129 33.82 1.17 -11.30
N ARG A 130 35.12 1.29 -10.97
CA ARG A 130 36.11 0.21 -11.15
C ARG A 130 35.84 -1.02 -10.30
N TYR A 131 35.22 -0.85 -9.13
CA TYR A 131 34.88 -1.96 -8.23
C TYR A 131 33.51 -2.57 -8.54
N SER A 132 32.71 -1.95 -9.41
CA SER A 132 31.35 -2.39 -9.69
C SER A 132 31.31 -3.44 -10.79
N ASP A 133 30.36 -4.37 -10.68
CA ASP A 133 30.06 -5.33 -11.73
C ASP A 133 29.28 -4.66 -12.87
N VAL A 134 28.44 -3.66 -12.55
CA VAL A 134 27.63 -2.89 -13.50
C VAL A 134 27.64 -1.41 -13.15
N ILE A 135 27.67 -0.53 -14.16
CA ILE A 135 27.69 0.93 -13.99
C ILE A 135 26.50 1.57 -14.70
N LEU A 136 25.67 2.28 -13.94
CA LEU A 136 24.61 3.14 -14.45
C LEU A 136 25.06 4.60 -14.41
N ASP A 137 25.30 5.15 -15.60
CA ASP A 137 25.81 6.51 -15.78
C ASP A 137 24.72 7.57 -15.60
N VAL A 138 24.77 8.27 -14.47
CA VAL A 138 23.84 9.35 -14.09
C VAL A 138 24.49 10.73 -14.13
N ALA A 139 25.59 10.89 -14.88
CA ALA A 139 26.28 12.17 -15.03
C ALA A 139 25.36 13.27 -15.59
N VAL A 140 25.47 14.48 -15.06
CA VAL A 140 24.71 15.64 -15.56
C VAL A 140 25.64 16.70 -16.10
N LYS A 141 25.19 17.46 -17.10
CA LYS A 141 25.99 18.52 -17.72
C LYS A 141 26.24 19.69 -16.77
N LYS A 142 25.25 20.03 -15.94
CA LYS A 142 25.32 21.13 -14.97
C LYS A 142 24.31 20.92 -13.85
N GLU A 143 24.64 21.46 -12.68
CA GLU A 143 23.68 21.64 -11.59
C GLU A 143 22.85 22.91 -11.80
N ALA A 144 21.67 22.95 -11.21
CA ALA A 144 20.83 24.13 -11.16
C ALA A 144 21.24 25.10 -10.02
N CYS A 145 22.12 24.68 -9.11
CA CYS A 145 22.75 25.58 -8.16
C CYS A 145 23.61 26.64 -8.89
N PRO A 146 23.55 27.94 -8.53
CA PRO A 146 24.36 28.97 -9.17
C PRO A 146 25.87 28.71 -9.11
N LEU A 147 26.34 28.07 -8.05
CA LEU A 147 27.76 27.71 -7.87
C LEU A 147 28.12 26.38 -8.54
N GLY A 148 27.15 25.64 -9.05
CA GLY A 148 27.37 24.28 -9.57
C GLY A 148 27.68 23.23 -8.50
N LEU A 149 27.63 23.58 -7.21
CA LEU A 149 28.09 22.74 -6.10
C LEU A 149 26.98 21.89 -5.46
N ALA A 150 25.79 22.47 -5.29
CA ALA A 150 24.70 21.77 -4.62
C ALA A 150 24.06 20.76 -5.59
N PRO A 151 23.94 19.47 -5.19
CA PRO A 151 23.23 18.48 -5.99
C PRO A 151 21.77 18.87 -6.18
N THR A 152 21.37 19.00 -7.45
CA THR A 152 20.02 19.34 -7.88
C THR A 152 19.67 18.42 -9.06
N ALA A 153 20.22 18.73 -10.23
CA ALA A 153 20.08 17.92 -11.43
C ALA A 153 20.65 16.50 -11.26
N SER A 154 21.80 16.35 -10.59
CA SER A 154 22.39 15.02 -10.37
C SER A 154 21.51 14.13 -9.49
N THR A 155 20.93 14.66 -8.42
CA THR A 155 19.97 13.92 -7.59
C THR A 155 18.70 13.58 -8.33
N THR A 156 18.18 14.51 -9.15
CA THR A 156 16.98 14.28 -9.97
C THR A 156 17.23 13.20 -11.04
N ALA A 157 18.38 13.23 -11.72
CA ALA A 157 18.76 12.20 -12.68
C ALA A 157 18.97 10.83 -12.02
N THR A 158 19.61 10.79 -10.85
CA THR A 158 19.80 9.55 -10.08
C THR A 158 18.46 8.97 -9.64
N LEU A 159 17.54 9.81 -9.17
CA LEU A 159 16.17 9.41 -8.81
C LEU A 159 15.43 8.81 -10.01
N ALA A 160 15.46 9.49 -11.16
CA ALA A 160 14.79 9.02 -12.36
C ALA A 160 15.35 7.68 -12.89
N MET A 161 16.69 7.50 -12.87
CA MET A 161 17.32 6.22 -13.22
C MET A 161 16.92 5.10 -12.25
N SER A 162 16.87 5.41 -10.95
CA SER A 162 16.47 4.47 -9.90
C SER A 162 15.01 4.04 -10.06
N ASP A 163 14.11 4.98 -10.36
CA ASP A 163 12.70 4.70 -10.60
C ASP A 163 12.50 3.86 -11.86
N ALA A 164 13.21 4.17 -12.95
CA ALA A 164 13.18 3.34 -14.15
C ALA A 164 13.61 1.90 -13.87
N LEU A 165 14.65 1.71 -13.06
CA LEU A 165 15.14 0.40 -12.67
C LEU A 165 14.11 -0.36 -11.82
N ALA A 166 13.52 0.28 -10.81
CA ALA A 166 12.49 -0.32 -9.96
C ALA A 166 11.25 -0.74 -10.77
N VAL A 167 10.76 0.14 -11.66
CA VAL A 167 9.58 -0.13 -12.49
C VAL A 167 9.82 -1.31 -13.42
N CYS A 168 10.96 -1.35 -14.12
CA CYS A 168 11.29 -2.47 -15.00
C CYS A 168 11.38 -3.80 -14.22
N VAL A 169 11.99 -3.79 -13.04
CA VAL A 169 12.07 -5.00 -12.18
C VAL A 169 10.68 -5.43 -11.72
N ALA A 170 9.82 -4.51 -11.30
CA ALA A 170 8.46 -4.81 -10.86
C ALA A 170 7.61 -5.41 -11.99
N GLU A 171 7.68 -4.82 -13.19
CA GLU A 171 6.99 -5.33 -14.38
C GLU A 171 7.45 -6.75 -14.74
N LEU A 172 8.77 -7.00 -14.74
CA LEU A 172 9.33 -8.31 -15.07
C LEU A 172 9.05 -9.38 -14.00
N LYS A 173 8.85 -8.98 -12.74
CA LYS A 173 8.34 -9.86 -11.67
C LYS A 173 6.84 -10.11 -11.77
N GLY A 174 6.14 -9.42 -12.67
CA GLY A 174 4.70 -9.52 -12.83
C GLY A 174 3.94 -8.94 -11.64
N PHE A 175 4.48 -7.91 -10.98
CA PHE A 175 3.88 -7.25 -9.83
C PHE A 175 2.49 -6.67 -10.18
N LYS A 176 1.47 -7.01 -9.39
CA LYS A 176 0.06 -6.67 -9.66
C LYS A 176 -0.52 -5.77 -8.59
N GLU A 177 -1.70 -5.23 -8.89
CA GLU A 177 -2.50 -4.42 -7.97
C GLU A 177 -2.76 -5.13 -6.63
N LYS A 178 -2.94 -6.46 -6.64
CA LYS A 178 -3.13 -7.28 -5.43
C LYS A 178 -1.87 -7.33 -4.57
N ASP A 179 -0.69 -7.39 -5.19
CA ASP A 179 0.60 -7.36 -4.49
C ASP A 179 0.83 -5.97 -3.89
N PHE A 180 0.48 -4.91 -4.65
CA PHE A 180 0.51 -3.55 -4.14
C PHE A 180 -0.40 -3.37 -2.92
N ALA A 181 -1.63 -3.89 -2.98
CA ALA A 181 -2.55 -3.86 -1.86
C ALA A 181 -1.96 -4.54 -0.60
N PHE A 182 -1.31 -5.69 -0.80
CA PHE A 182 -0.68 -6.45 0.27
C PHE A 182 0.46 -5.67 0.95
N PHE A 183 1.29 -4.96 0.19
CA PHE A 183 2.36 -4.13 0.75
C PHE A 183 1.88 -2.76 1.27
N HIS A 184 0.62 -2.37 1.00
CA HIS A 184 0.04 -1.10 1.44
C HIS A 184 -1.33 -1.27 2.13
N PRO A 185 -1.44 -2.13 3.16
CA PRO A 185 -2.74 -2.53 3.72
C PRO A 185 -3.50 -1.36 4.37
N GLY A 186 -2.78 -0.36 4.88
CA GLY A 186 -3.39 0.83 5.49
C GLY A 186 -3.89 1.89 4.49
N GLY A 187 -3.44 1.82 3.23
CA GLY A 187 -3.83 2.78 2.20
C GLY A 187 -5.23 2.50 1.65
N LEU A 188 -5.85 3.50 1.02
CA LEU A 188 -7.19 3.38 0.42
C LEU A 188 -7.27 2.21 -0.57
N LEU A 189 -6.23 2.02 -1.39
CA LEU A 189 -6.15 0.92 -2.35
C LEU A 189 -6.06 -0.45 -1.65
N GLY A 190 -5.20 -0.57 -0.63
CA GLY A 190 -5.08 -1.78 0.19
C GLY A 190 -6.40 -2.15 0.86
N LYS A 191 -7.06 -1.18 1.49
CA LYS A 191 -8.39 -1.36 2.10
C LYS A 191 -9.44 -1.81 1.09
N ARG A 192 -9.49 -1.19 -0.10
CA ARG A 192 -10.44 -1.58 -1.16
C ARG A 192 -10.26 -3.02 -1.64
N LEU A 193 -9.02 -3.50 -1.70
CA LEU A 193 -8.70 -4.80 -2.28
C LEU A 193 -8.61 -5.95 -1.26
N LEU A 194 -8.42 -5.65 0.02
CA LEU A 194 -8.16 -6.67 1.04
C LEU A 194 -9.21 -6.72 2.16
N LEU A 195 -9.85 -5.59 2.50
CA LEU A 195 -10.75 -5.55 3.65
C LEU A 195 -12.03 -6.32 3.34
N LYS A 196 -12.35 -7.32 4.16
CA LYS A 196 -13.57 -8.11 4.02
C LYS A 196 -14.63 -7.67 5.02
N VAL A 197 -15.87 -8.03 4.72
CA VAL A 197 -17.01 -7.79 5.62
C VAL A 197 -16.76 -8.39 7.00
N GLU A 198 -16.19 -9.59 7.08
CA GLU A 198 -15.92 -10.26 8.36
C GLU A 198 -14.94 -9.52 9.28
N ASP A 199 -14.10 -8.65 8.72
CA ASP A 199 -13.11 -7.87 9.47
C ASP A 199 -13.75 -6.68 10.20
N ILE A 200 -14.91 -6.22 9.73
CA ILE A 200 -15.55 -4.98 10.20
C ILE A 200 -17.01 -5.17 10.67
N MET A 201 -17.65 -6.30 10.32
CA MET A 201 -19.03 -6.55 10.73
C MET A 201 -19.15 -6.67 12.25
N ARG A 202 -20.30 -6.26 12.78
CA ARG A 202 -20.66 -6.44 14.18
C ARG A 202 -20.93 -7.92 14.46
N LYS A 203 -20.39 -8.41 15.58
CA LYS A 203 -20.44 -9.83 16.01
C LYS A 203 -20.95 -9.94 17.45
N GLY A 204 -21.35 -11.15 17.84
CA GLY A 204 -21.77 -11.44 19.21
C GLY A 204 -22.91 -10.52 19.66
N ASN A 205 -22.75 -9.83 20.80
CA ASN A 205 -23.77 -8.93 21.34
C ASN A 205 -24.09 -7.72 20.44
N ALA A 206 -23.16 -7.32 19.57
CA ALA A 206 -23.36 -6.24 18.61
C ALA A 206 -24.08 -6.72 17.32
N ASN A 207 -24.34 -8.02 17.18
CA ASN A 207 -25.19 -8.58 16.12
C ASN A 207 -26.59 -8.90 16.71
N PRO A 208 -27.56 -7.98 16.60
CA PRO A 208 -28.89 -8.16 17.16
C PRO A 208 -29.68 -9.19 16.35
N VAL A 209 -29.72 -10.43 16.85
CA VAL A 209 -30.52 -11.52 16.27
C VAL A 209 -31.70 -11.85 17.20
N VAL A 210 -32.91 -11.97 16.65
CA VAL A 210 -34.15 -12.28 17.37
C VAL A 210 -34.96 -13.37 16.67
N ASN A 211 -35.72 -14.15 17.44
CA ASN A 211 -36.64 -15.13 16.86
C ASN A 211 -37.90 -14.45 16.28
N GLU A 212 -38.44 -15.00 15.20
CA GLU A 212 -39.61 -14.47 14.47
C GLU A 212 -40.91 -14.38 15.29
N GLU A 213 -41.01 -15.13 16.40
CA GLU A 213 -42.17 -15.11 17.31
C GLU A 213 -42.06 -14.03 18.41
N LYS A 214 -40.94 -13.26 18.47
CA LYS A 214 -40.79 -12.17 19.46
C LYS A 214 -41.67 -10.97 19.14
N ILE A 215 -42.13 -10.28 20.18
CA ILE A 215 -42.85 -9.01 20.06
C ILE A 215 -41.89 -7.83 19.83
N ILE A 216 -42.37 -6.78 19.17
CA ILE A 216 -41.55 -5.62 18.77
C ILE A 216 -40.84 -4.95 19.95
N SER A 217 -41.51 -4.76 21.10
CA SER A 217 -40.86 -4.18 22.28
C SER A 217 -39.58 -4.91 22.70
N GLN A 218 -39.55 -6.25 22.61
CA GLN A 218 -38.35 -7.05 22.90
C GLN A 218 -37.29 -6.93 21.80
N VAL A 219 -37.71 -6.74 20.55
CA VAL A 219 -36.79 -6.49 19.43
C VAL A 219 -36.08 -5.15 19.61
N LEU A 220 -36.83 -4.09 19.96
CA LEU A 220 -36.28 -2.76 20.20
C LEU A 220 -35.21 -2.76 21.31
N VAL A 221 -35.46 -3.47 22.42
CA VAL A 221 -34.45 -3.64 23.48
C VAL A 221 -33.16 -4.27 22.93
N LYS A 222 -33.28 -5.28 22.05
CA LYS A 222 -32.11 -5.93 21.44
C LYS A 222 -31.33 -4.99 20.51
N ILE A 223 -32.04 -4.19 19.72
CA ILE A 223 -31.47 -3.17 18.83
C ILE A 223 -30.70 -2.13 19.66
N THR A 224 -31.31 -1.60 20.71
CA THR A 224 -30.68 -0.61 21.61
C THR A 224 -29.43 -1.18 22.30
N GLN A 225 -29.49 -2.41 22.81
CA GLN A 225 -28.34 -3.06 23.44
C GLN A 225 -27.16 -3.25 22.48
N ALA A 226 -27.45 -3.55 21.21
CA ALA A 226 -26.44 -3.70 20.17
C ALA A 226 -25.95 -2.37 19.58
N ARG A 227 -26.59 -1.25 19.93
CA ARG A 227 -26.38 0.08 19.31
C ARG A 227 -26.50 0.02 17.78
N ALA A 228 -27.46 -0.77 17.29
CA ALA A 228 -27.77 -0.92 15.88
C ALA A 228 -29.03 -0.13 15.49
N GLY A 229 -29.30 0.00 14.20
CA GLY A 229 -30.56 0.52 13.64
C GLY A 229 -31.54 -0.59 13.20
N SER A 230 -31.16 -1.85 13.37
CA SER A 230 -31.96 -3.00 12.97
C SER A 230 -31.68 -4.26 13.78
N ALA A 231 -32.58 -5.24 13.70
CA ALA A 231 -32.38 -6.60 14.17
C ALA A 231 -32.65 -7.61 13.07
N THR A 232 -31.79 -8.62 12.98
CA THR A 232 -31.99 -9.75 12.10
C THR A 232 -32.96 -10.75 12.73
N VAL A 233 -33.96 -11.18 11.96
CA VAL A 233 -35.01 -12.09 12.41
C VAL A 233 -34.76 -13.50 11.88
N VAL A 234 -34.84 -14.50 12.76
CA VAL A 234 -34.57 -15.91 12.44
C VAL A 234 -35.70 -16.86 12.83
N ASP A 235 -35.76 -18.01 12.14
CA ASP A 235 -36.64 -19.13 12.51
C ASP A 235 -36.12 -19.89 13.74
N LYS A 236 -36.86 -20.92 14.17
CA LYS A 236 -36.47 -21.82 15.27
C LYS A 236 -35.17 -22.58 15.03
N LYS A 237 -34.72 -22.67 13.77
CA LYS A 237 -33.43 -23.30 13.38
C LYS A 237 -32.31 -22.26 13.25
N GLY A 238 -32.54 -20.99 13.59
CA GLY A 238 -31.56 -19.92 13.51
C GLY A 238 -31.32 -19.39 12.09
N ARG A 239 -32.13 -19.77 11.11
CA ARG A 239 -31.96 -19.32 9.72
C ARG A 239 -32.68 -18.00 9.50
N LEU A 240 -32.07 -17.13 8.70
CA LEU A 240 -32.60 -15.82 8.35
C LEU A 240 -34.01 -15.91 7.75
N LYS A 241 -34.92 -15.12 8.29
CA LYS A 241 -36.30 -14.92 7.80
C LYS A 241 -36.61 -13.48 7.44
N GLY A 242 -36.03 -12.53 8.15
CA GLY A 242 -36.30 -11.11 7.92
C GLY A 242 -35.29 -10.19 8.58
N ILE A 243 -35.53 -8.89 8.41
CA ILE A 243 -34.89 -7.82 9.16
C ILE A 243 -35.98 -6.85 9.62
N PHE A 244 -35.84 -6.32 10.83
CA PHE A 244 -36.68 -5.24 11.33
C PHE A 244 -35.80 -4.02 11.63
N THR A 245 -36.13 -2.89 11.01
CA THR A 245 -35.32 -1.65 11.04
C THR A 245 -36.08 -0.49 11.68
N ASP A 246 -35.37 0.57 12.06
CA ASP A 246 -36.00 1.84 12.48
C ASP A 246 -36.94 2.41 11.40
N GLY A 247 -36.62 2.15 10.11
CA GLY A 247 -37.47 2.51 8.99
C GLY A 247 -38.76 1.68 8.92
N ASP A 248 -38.74 0.41 9.32
CA ASP A 248 -39.95 -0.40 9.48
C ASP A 248 -40.77 0.10 10.69
N LEU A 249 -40.11 0.36 11.82
CA LEU A 249 -40.75 0.91 13.02
C LEU A 249 -41.54 2.19 12.69
N ARG A 250 -40.90 3.16 12.03
CA ARG A 250 -41.55 4.43 11.66
C ARG A 250 -42.77 4.20 10.76
N ARG A 251 -42.64 3.35 9.73
CA ARG A 251 -43.73 3.06 8.79
C ARG A 251 -44.92 2.38 9.45
N HIS A 252 -44.68 1.51 10.42
CA HIS A 252 -45.75 0.77 11.08
C HIS A 252 -46.39 1.52 12.26
N LEU A 253 -45.65 2.38 12.96
CA LEU A 253 -46.18 3.17 14.07
C LEU A 253 -47.30 4.13 13.65
N GLU A 254 -47.28 4.63 12.42
CA GLU A 254 -48.34 5.50 11.89
C GLU A 254 -49.68 4.78 11.70
N ILE A 255 -49.65 3.44 11.59
CA ILE A 255 -50.80 2.61 11.17
C ILE A 255 -51.30 1.72 12.31
N ASP A 256 -50.41 1.26 13.19
CA ASP A 256 -50.74 0.35 14.30
C ASP A 256 -50.29 0.95 15.65
N PRO A 257 -51.21 1.55 16.43
CA PRO A 257 -50.91 2.08 17.77
C PRO A 257 -50.39 1.02 18.75
N ASP A 258 -50.76 -0.25 18.56
CA ASP A 258 -50.40 -1.38 19.42
C ASP A 258 -49.20 -2.18 18.88
N LEU A 259 -48.44 -1.60 17.93
CA LEU A 259 -47.29 -2.25 17.28
C LEU A 259 -46.32 -2.91 18.25
N SER A 260 -46.12 -2.31 19.44
CA SER A 260 -45.19 -2.81 20.46
C SER A 260 -45.48 -4.25 20.94
N HIS A 261 -46.73 -4.71 20.82
CA HIS A 261 -47.19 -6.05 21.18
C HIS A 261 -47.32 -7.00 19.98
N ARG A 262 -47.16 -6.51 18.74
CA ARG A 262 -47.17 -7.35 17.53
C ARG A 262 -45.94 -8.23 17.46
N MET A 263 -46.08 -9.41 16.85
CA MET A 263 -44.94 -10.27 16.55
C MET A 263 -44.14 -9.67 15.38
N VAL A 264 -42.81 -9.76 15.48
CA VAL A 264 -41.90 -9.19 14.49
C VAL A 264 -42.08 -9.80 13.10
N LYS A 265 -42.46 -11.08 13.00
CA LYS A 265 -42.71 -11.75 11.72
C LYS A 265 -43.80 -11.09 10.87
N ASP A 266 -44.71 -10.35 11.51
CA ASP A 266 -45.87 -9.74 10.85
C ASP A 266 -45.54 -8.37 10.25
N VAL A 267 -44.45 -7.74 10.70
CA VAL A 267 -44.05 -6.35 10.32
C VAL A 267 -42.61 -6.22 9.85
N MET A 268 -41.83 -7.30 9.88
CA MET A 268 -40.45 -7.31 9.35
C MET A 268 -40.42 -7.24 7.83
N THR A 269 -39.33 -6.71 7.29
CA THR A 269 -38.98 -6.91 5.89
C THR A 269 -38.54 -8.36 5.69
N LYS A 270 -39.35 -9.14 4.95
CA LYS A 270 -39.07 -10.54 4.62
C LYS A 270 -38.01 -10.63 3.52
N HIS A 271 -37.19 -11.69 3.55
CA HIS A 271 -36.13 -11.94 2.55
C HIS A 271 -35.22 -10.72 2.31
N PRO A 272 -34.55 -10.19 3.34
CA PRO A 272 -33.73 -9.01 3.19
C PRO A 272 -32.52 -9.30 2.30
N ILE A 273 -31.93 -8.23 1.78
CA ILE A 273 -30.63 -8.28 1.13
C ILE A 273 -29.62 -8.78 2.15
N THR A 274 -28.66 -9.58 1.71
CA THR A 274 -27.62 -10.13 2.58
C THR A 274 -26.26 -10.06 1.90
N VAL A 275 -25.22 -10.08 2.72
CA VAL A 275 -23.83 -10.19 2.26
C VAL A 275 -23.14 -11.39 2.90
N ARG A 276 -21.96 -11.76 2.38
CA ARG A 276 -21.17 -12.88 2.87
C ARG A 276 -19.97 -12.39 3.68
N PRO A 277 -19.51 -13.14 4.71
CA PRO A 277 -18.35 -12.74 5.52
C PRO A 277 -17.09 -12.45 4.68
N LYS A 278 -16.84 -13.26 3.66
CA LYS A 278 -15.65 -13.15 2.79
C LYS A 278 -15.78 -12.14 1.65
N MET A 279 -16.94 -11.49 1.50
CA MET A 279 -17.14 -10.44 0.48
C MET A 279 -16.24 -9.25 0.79
N LEU A 280 -15.74 -8.56 -0.23
CA LEU A 280 -14.97 -7.34 -0.02
C LEU A 280 -15.88 -6.24 0.54
N ALA A 281 -15.38 -5.50 1.52
CA ALA A 281 -16.11 -4.42 2.17
C ALA A 281 -16.54 -3.33 1.17
N VAL A 282 -15.74 -3.08 0.12
CA VAL A 282 -16.10 -2.15 -0.97
C VAL A 282 -17.30 -2.64 -1.81
N GLU A 283 -17.43 -3.95 -2.01
CA GLU A 283 -18.57 -4.54 -2.71
C GLU A 283 -19.84 -4.45 -1.85
N ALA A 284 -19.71 -4.73 -0.54
CA ALA A 284 -20.80 -4.58 0.40
C ALA A 284 -21.27 -3.11 0.51
N MET A 285 -20.35 -2.14 0.52
CA MET A 285 -20.66 -0.71 0.49
C MET A 285 -21.47 -0.34 -0.76
N ARG A 286 -21.10 -0.88 -1.93
CA ARG A 286 -21.84 -0.67 -3.17
C ARG A 286 -23.26 -1.21 -3.07
N ILE A 287 -23.44 -2.40 -2.48
CA ILE A 287 -24.77 -2.98 -2.24
C ILE A 287 -25.62 -2.05 -1.36
N LEU A 288 -25.08 -1.59 -0.22
CA LEU A 288 -25.78 -0.68 0.70
C LEU A 288 -26.21 0.62 -0.02
N LYS A 289 -25.30 1.23 -0.79
CA LYS A 289 -25.56 2.45 -1.56
C LYS A 289 -26.61 2.27 -2.65
N ASP A 290 -26.46 1.23 -3.48
CA ASP A 290 -27.34 0.97 -4.62
C ASP A 290 -28.76 0.64 -4.15
N LYS A 291 -28.87 0.00 -2.98
CA LYS A 291 -30.14 -0.41 -2.38
C LYS A 291 -30.71 0.61 -1.39
N LYS A 292 -29.97 1.69 -1.11
CA LYS A 292 -30.33 2.77 -0.17
C LYS A 292 -30.72 2.21 1.21
N ILE A 293 -29.89 1.30 1.73
CA ILE A 293 -30.04 0.72 3.06
C ILE A 293 -28.79 1.01 3.89
N ASP A 294 -28.96 1.19 5.20
CA ASP A 294 -27.86 1.54 6.10
C ASP A 294 -27.23 0.30 6.77
N GLU A 295 -28.00 -0.77 6.94
CA GLU A 295 -27.55 -2.00 7.57
C GLU A 295 -27.95 -3.24 6.76
N VAL A 296 -27.09 -4.27 6.76
CA VAL A 296 -27.31 -5.52 6.03
C VAL A 296 -26.87 -6.74 6.85
N PRO A 297 -27.70 -7.79 6.98
CA PRO A 297 -27.31 -9.03 7.64
C PRO A 297 -26.19 -9.74 6.87
N VAL A 298 -25.19 -10.22 7.61
CA VAL A 298 -24.10 -11.04 7.08
C VAL A 298 -24.41 -12.49 7.39
N VAL A 299 -24.48 -13.34 6.36
CA VAL A 299 -24.94 -14.73 6.50
C VAL A 299 -23.92 -15.77 6.00
N ASP A 300 -23.82 -16.88 6.72
CA ASP A 300 -23.04 -18.05 6.30
C ASP A 300 -23.72 -18.84 5.17
N ALA A 301 -23.02 -19.81 4.59
CA ALA A 301 -23.52 -20.63 3.47
C ALA A 301 -24.87 -21.34 3.76
N ARG A 302 -25.26 -21.51 5.03
CA ARG A 302 -26.50 -22.14 5.47
C ARG A 302 -27.60 -21.13 5.84
N MET A 303 -27.38 -19.83 5.56
CA MET A 303 -28.28 -18.72 5.87
C MET A 303 -28.42 -18.40 7.36
N HIS A 304 -27.43 -18.73 8.18
CA HIS A 304 -27.37 -18.25 9.56
C HIS A 304 -26.75 -16.85 9.61
N PRO A 305 -27.37 -15.89 10.32
CA PRO A 305 -26.78 -14.57 10.55
C PRO A 305 -25.55 -14.68 11.45
N VAL A 306 -24.37 -14.43 10.89
CA VAL A 306 -23.08 -14.45 11.59
C VAL A 306 -22.57 -13.05 11.92
N GLY A 307 -23.21 -12.01 11.39
CA GLY A 307 -22.94 -10.62 11.74
C GLY A 307 -23.97 -9.65 11.16
N LEU A 308 -23.79 -8.38 11.48
CA LEU A 308 -24.52 -7.25 10.91
C LEU A 308 -23.50 -6.22 10.42
N LEU A 309 -23.65 -5.73 9.19
CA LEU A 309 -22.79 -4.68 8.64
C LEU A 309 -23.56 -3.38 8.52
N ASP A 310 -23.03 -2.31 9.10
CA ASP A 310 -23.55 -0.94 9.02
C ASP A 310 -22.64 -0.06 8.13
N VAL A 311 -23.22 0.90 7.41
CA VAL A 311 -22.50 1.99 6.73
C VAL A 311 -21.49 2.69 7.67
N GLN A 312 -21.82 2.86 8.94
CA GLN A 312 -20.90 3.42 9.94
C GLN A 312 -19.63 2.59 10.15
N ASP A 313 -19.73 1.27 10.03
CA ASP A 313 -18.57 0.38 10.18
C ASP A 313 -17.64 0.52 8.96
N LEU A 314 -18.20 0.72 7.76
CA LEU A 314 -17.46 1.02 6.53
C LEU A 314 -16.79 2.41 6.57
N LEU A 315 -17.49 3.41 7.11
CA LEU A 315 -16.96 4.76 7.31
C LEU A 315 -15.77 4.76 8.28
N LYS A 316 -15.91 4.09 9.43
CA LYS A 316 -14.82 3.93 10.42
C LYS A 316 -13.62 3.20 9.84
N ALA A 317 -13.85 2.26 8.92
CA ALA A 317 -12.78 1.57 8.21
C ALA A 317 -12.05 2.45 7.17
N GLY A 318 -12.60 3.63 6.84
CA GLY A 318 -12.00 4.59 5.90
C GLY A 318 -12.16 4.19 4.44
N LEU A 319 -13.33 3.66 4.08
CA LEU A 319 -13.72 3.37 2.68
C LEU A 319 -14.40 4.55 1.97
N VAL A 320 -14.40 5.74 2.59
CA VAL A 320 -14.95 7.00 2.06
C VAL A 320 -13.86 8.04 1.94
#